data_AF-A0A024WNK9-F1
#
_entry.id   AF-A0A024WNK9-F1
#
_cell.length_a   1.000
_cell.length_b   1.000
_cell.length_c   1.000
_cell.angle_alpha   90.00
_cell.angle_beta   90.00
_cell.angle_gamma   90.00
#
_symmetry.space_group_name_H-M   'P 1'
#
loop_
_entity.id
_entity.type
_entity.pdbx_description
1 polymer ?
#
loop_
_entity_poly.entity_id
_entity_poly.type
_entity_poly.pdbx_seq_one_letter_code
_entity_poly.pdbx_strand_id
1 'polypeptide(L)'
;MNLYLSLHEQYFINTIKKKLSGKEEDTILTSKHESILLSAIFWVLSSISLINKKRETIDEVLSKDFIEVIYMLVMKCLHRRKIKDEYIYKLKKETYISSNEDIKKKKKKKFIVTGFSPCNKKNVYEANIISTLSAIQILFLLNKTDENSISTKTLLEIYNFVIFLFDEEKGYFHFSLKSVQYKFDGDMRFMFCSLCTLYLLNKLFKERNIYVNNINNNKCIHWIINCFNIDGGFSNLPGSESHAGTTFCAIHSLKLLKNEKGKTYFSYNPIMKKKLIRWLCERYDNFGINGRVGKDHDVCYSWWVLSSLSSLNVNLGKAFNVNIIINFILKCQDKVNGGFSRIGQDEYNINKKCMNYFKNENFFFKQTDQFHSFFSLCALSLIYYNIHYYMKKERLKKYELFDQISIPKHINDVLSNMANIHEAFAMPRRLIQ
;
A
#
# COMPACT_ATOMS: atom_id res chain seq x y z
N MET A 1 3.33 7.12 -26.98
CA MET A 1 3.88 5.79 -26.60
C MET A 1 2.69 4.86 -26.35
N ASN A 2 2.84 3.55 -26.49
CA ASN A 2 1.77 2.57 -26.23
C ASN A 2 1.93 1.90 -24.86
N LEU A 3 0.81 1.50 -24.25
CA LEU A 3 0.75 0.68 -23.04
C LEU A 3 0.47 -0.78 -23.41
N TYR A 4 1.35 -1.71 -23.03
CA TYR A 4 1.25 -3.13 -23.43
C TYR A 4 0.67 -4.02 -22.32
N LEU A 5 -0.62 -3.86 -22.02
CA LEU A 5 -1.28 -4.56 -20.90
C LEU A 5 -1.10 -6.09 -20.90
N SER A 6 -1.21 -6.74 -22.06
CA SER A 6 -1.02 -8.20 -22.18
C SER A 6 0.40 -8.64 -21.80
N LEU A 7 1.40 -7.84 -22.16
CA LEU A 7 2.80 -8.10 -21.83
C LEU A 7 3.05 -7.95 -20.32
N HIS A 8 2.45 -6.93 -19.69
CA HIS A 8 2.51 -6.77 -18.24
C HIS A 8 1.82 -7.92 -17.49
N GLU A 9 0.68 -8.40 -17.99
CA GLU A 9 -0.01 -9.53 -17.40
C GLU A 9 0.86 -10.80 -17.43
N GLN A 10 1.48 -11.09 -18.58
CA GLN A 10 2.42 -12.20 -18.73
C GLN A 10 3.63 -12.05 -17.81
N TYR A 11 4.19 -10.85 -17.68
CA TYR A 11 5.28 -10.55 -16.74
C TYR A 11 4.91 -10.95 -15.30
N PHE A 12 3.74 -10.55 -14.82
CA PHE A 12 3.29 -10.87 -13.47
C PHE A 12 3.02 -12.38 -13.28
N ILE A 13 2.35 -13.03 -14.23
CA ILE A 13 2.08 -14.48 -14.21
C ILE A 13 3.38 -15.27 -14.18
N ASN A 14 4.33 -14.93 -15.04
CA ASN A 14 5.63 -15.60 -15.11
C ASN A 14 6.43 -15.39 -13.84
N THR A 15 6.39 -14.18 -13.27
CA THR A 15 7.10 -13.87 -12.03
C THR A 15 6.60 -14.72 -10.86
N ILE A 16 5.28 -14.84 -10.66
CA ILE A 16 4.74 -15.65 -9.56
C ILE A 16 4.94 -17.15 -9.79
N LYS A 17 4.82 -17.63 -11.04
CA LYS A 17 5.11 -19.03 -11.39
C LYS A 17 6.58 -19.39 -11.14
N LYS A 18 7.52 -18.52 -11.53
CA LYS A 18 8.95 -18.72 -11.28
C LYS A 18 9.25 -18.77 -9.78
N LYS A 19 8.73 -17.82 -9.00
CA LYS A 19 8.92 -17.77 -7.54
C LYS A 19 8.38 -19.01 -6.82
N LEU A 20 7.28 -19.60 -7.28
CA LEU A 20 6.63 -20.73 -6.61
C LEU A 20 7.09 -22.11 -7.12
N SER A 21 7.64 -22.20 -8.33
CA SER A 21 8.11 -23.47 -8.91
C SER A 21 9.50 -23.91 -8.42
N GLY A 22 10.20 -23.09 -7.63
CA GLY A 22 11.49 -23.46 -7.06
C GLY A 22 12.62 -23.66 -8.08
N LYS A 23 12.41 -23.34 -9.36
CA LYS A 23 13.42 -23.42 -10.45
C LYS A 23 14.43 -22.27 -10.42
N GLU A 24 14.85 -21.86 -9.23
CA GLU A 24 16.15 -21.21 -9.04
C GLU A 24 17.12 -22.30 -8.62
N GLU A 25 17.89 -22.80 -9.60
CA GLU A 25 19.16 -23.50 -9.37
C GLU A 25 20.27 -22.57 -8.86
N ASP A 26 19.92 -21.36 -8.41
CA ASP A 26 20.82 -20.48 -7.67
C ASP A 26 20.52 -20.58 -6.18
N THR A 27 21.47 -21.16 -5.47
CA THR A 27 21.63 -21.29 -4.02
C THR A 27 21.64 -19.97 -3.22
N ILE A 28 21.01 -18.90 -3.71
CA ILE A 28 20.83 -17.64 -2.97
C ILE A 28 19.48 -17.02 -3.36
N LEU A 29 18.38 -17.55 -2.79
CA LEU A 29 17.23 -16.69 -2.50
C LEU A 29 17.75 -15.62 -1.53
N THR A 30 18.20 -14.49 -2.08
CA THR A 30 18.82 -13.44 -1.26
C THR A 30 17.85 -13.04 -0.14
N SER A 31 18.36 -12.82 1.08
CA SER A 31 17.57 -12.41 2.24
C SER A 31 16.65 -11.19 1.99
N LYS A 32 16.94 -10.43 0.93
CA LYS A 32 16.16 -9.30 0.42
C LYS A 32 14.79 -9.73 -0.14
N HIS A 33 14.67 -10.87 -0.83
CA HIS A 33 13.38 -11.31 -1.38
C HIS A 33 12.49 -11.97 -0.32
N GLU A 34 13.09 -12.57 0.70
CA GLU A 34 12.39 -13.25 1.79
C GLU A 34 11.68 -12.26 2.73
N SER A 35 12.27 -11.07 2.94
CA SER A 35 11.72 -10.03 3.81
C SER A 35 10.51 -9.29 3.23
N ILE A 36 10.21 -9.48 1.94
CA ILE A 36 9.10 -8.81 1.23
C ILE A 36 8.18 -9.78 0.48
N LEU A 37 8.31 -11.10 0.68
CA LEU A 37 7.63 -12.11 -0.14
C LEU A 37 6.10 -11.91 -0.17
N LEU A 38 5.44 -11.71 0.96
CA LEU A 38 4.00 -11.42 0.97
C LEU A 38 3.64 -10.12 0.24
N SER A 39 4.40 -9.05 0.41
CA SER A 39 4.16 -7.79 -0.32
C SER A 39 4.35 -7.98 -1.83
N ALA A 40 5.34 -8.78 -2.24
CA ALA A 40 5.57 -9.11 -3.65
C ALA A 40 4.42 -9.94 -4.26
N ILE A 41 3.89 -10.92 -3.51
CA ILE A 41 2.70 -11.67 -3.94
C ILE A 41 1.50 -10.73 -4.08
N PHE A 42 1.28 -9.85 -3.10
CA PHE A 42 0.24 -8.85 -3.13
C PHE A 42 0.32 -7.97 -4.39
N TRP A 43 1.50 -7.41 -4.71
CA TRP A 43 1.72 -6.59 -5.90
C TRP A 43 1.35 -7.34 -7.18
N VAL A 44 1.78 -8.60 -7.31
CA VAL A 44 1.47 -9.44 -8.48
C VAL A 44 -0.03 -9.67 -8.62
N LEU A 45 -0.70 -10.15 -7.57
CA LEU A 45 -2.12 -10.51 -7.65
C LEU A 45 -3.01 -9.29 -7.86
N SER A 46 -2.66 -8.18 -7.22
CA SER A 46 -3.37 -6.92 -7.42
C SER A 46 -3.16 -6.36 -8.83
N SER A 47 -1.94 -6.44 -9.39
CA SER A 47 -1.67 -6.09 -10.78
C SER A 47 -2.46 -6.93 -11.77
N ILE A 48 -2.51 -8.26 -11.59
CA ILE A 48 -3.35 -9.13 -12.42
C ILE A 48 -4.81 -8.67 -12.32
N SER A 49 -5.33 -8.46 -11.12
CA SER A 49 -6.71 -8.02 -10.93
C SER A 49 -7.01 -6.61 -11.50
N LEU A 50 -5.98 -5.78 -11.65
CA LEU A 50 -6.06 -4.42 -12.16
C LEU A 50 -6.09 -4.34 -13.69
N ILE A 51 -5.38 -5.23 -14.39
CA ILE A 51 -5.16 -5.11 -15.84
C ILE A 51 -6.46 -5.23 -16.66
N ASN A 52 -7.44 -6.01 -16.18
CA ASN A 52 -8.71 -6.22 -16.86
C ASN A 52 -9.90 -5.97 -15.93
N LYS A 53 -10.67 -4.92 -16.18
CA LYS A 53 -11.85 -4.52 -15.39
C LYS A 53 -12.99 -5.53 -15.42
N LYS A 54 -13.05 -6.39 -16.45
CA LYS A 54 -14.07 -7.44 -16.57
C LYS A 54 -13.76 -8.66 -15.70
N ARG A 55 -12.53 -8.74 -15.16
CA ARG A 55 -12.11 -9.84 -14.31
C ARG A 55 -12.78 -9.75 -12.95
N GLU A 56 -13.59 -10.74 -12.63
CA GLU A 56 -14.28 -10.85 -11.34
C GLU A 56 -13.40 -11.59 -10.33
N THR A 57 -12.67 -12.60 -10.77
CA THR A 57 -11.87 -13.44 -9.89
C THR A 57 -10.53 -13.82 -10.53
N ILE A 58 -9.54 -14.15 -9.70
CA ILE A 58 -8.18 -14.41 -10.18
C ILE A 58 -8.01 -15.79 -10.82
N ASP A 59 -9.00 -16.68 -10.63
CA ASP A 59 -9.06 -18.01 -11.24
C ASP A 59 -9.36 -17.99 -12.75
N GLU A 60 -9.79 -16.84 -13.29
CA GLU A 60 -9.85 -16.60 -14.73
C GLU A 60 -8.46 -16.60 -15.40
N VAL A 61 -7.38 -16.49 -14.62
CA VAL A 61 -5.99 -16.40 -15.11
C VAL A 61 -5.07 -17.43 -14.47
N LEU A 62 -5.25 -17.69 -13.18
CA LEU A 62 -4.44 -18.65 -12.42
C LEU A 62 -5.27 -19.92 -12.15
N SER A 63 -4.67 -21.10 -12.30
CA SER A 63 -5.39 -22.34 -12.00
C SER A 63 -5.76 -22.43 -10.51
N LYS A 64 -6.85 -23.15 -10.19
CA LYS A 64 -7.30 -23.36 -8.80
C LYS A 64 -6.19 -23.96 -7.93
N ASP A 65 -5.44 -24.94 -8.44
CA ASP A 65 -4.31 -25.53 -7.72
C ASP A 65 -3.24 -24.50 -7.38
N PHE A 66 -2.96 -23.58 -8.31
CA PHE A 66 -1.97 -22.53 -8.11
C PHE A 66 -2.44 -21.49 -7.08
N ILE A 67 -3.73 -21.13 -7.10
CA ILE A 67 -4.35 -20.28 -6.08
C ILE A 67 -4.24 -20.94 -4.70
N GLU A 68 -4.49 -22.25 -4.61
CA GLU A 68 -4.39 -22.99 -3.36
C GLU A 68 -2.95 -23.03 -2.84
N VAL A 69 -1.95 -23.20 -3.71
CA VAL A 69 -0.52 -23.09 -3.34
C VAL A 69 -0.20 -21.72 -2.75
N ILE A 70 -0.69 -20.63 -3.36
CA ILE A 70 -0.48 -19.27 -2.83
C ILE A 70 -1.16 -19.12 -1.47
N TYR A 71 -2.42 -19.53 -1.34
CA TYR A 71 -3.15 -19.48 -0.08
C TYR A 71 -2.42 -20.25 1.03
N MET A 72 -1.97 -21.48 0.75
CA MET A 72 -1.22 -22.29 1.71
C MET A 72 0.13 -21.65 2.09
N LEU A 73 0.81 -20.98 1.14
CA LEU A 73 2.03 -20.22 1.44
C LEU A 73 1.73 -19.05 2.40
N VAL A 74 0.69 -18.28 2.12
CA VAL A 74 0.26 -17.16 2.99
C VAL A 74 -0.04 -17.69 4.39
N MET A 75 -0.83 -18.76 4.51
CA MET A 75 -1.20 -19.34 5.80
C MET A 75 -0.01 -19.94 6.56
N LYS A 76 1.02 -20.45 5.88
CA LYS A 76 2.27 -20.88 6.52
C LYS A 76 3.02 -19.72 7.19
N CYS A 77 2.86 -18.49 6.69
CA CYS A 77 3.45 -17.27 7.27
C CYS A 77 2.70 -16.76 8.50
N LEU A 78 1.57 -17.38 8.88
CA LEU A 78 0.82 -17.06 10.09
C LEU A 78 1.57 -17.50 11.36
N HIS A 79 1.91 -16.55 12.22
CA HIS A 79 2.69 -16.77 13.44
C HIS A 79 1.85 -16.45 14.67
N ARG A 80 1.56 -17.48 15.48
CA ARG A 80 0.92 -17.33 16.78
C ARG A 80 1.97 -17.16 17.87
N ARG A 81 1.81 -16.16 18.74
CA ARG A 81 2.64 -15.98 19.94
C ARG A 81 1.76 -15.83 21.17
N LYS A 82 2.20 -16.46 22.28
CA LYS A 82 1.60 -16.29 23.60
C LYS A 82 2.24 -15.06 24.26
N ILE A 83 1.42 -14.14 24.73
CA ILE A 83 1.86 -12.98 25.50
C ILE A 83 1.73 -13.29 26.99
N LYS A 84 2.77 -12.94 27.78
CA LYS A 84 2.77 -13.09 29.24
C LYS A 84 1.81 -12.08 29.89
N ASP A 85 1.22 -12.47 31.01
CA ASP A 85 0.20 -11.70 31.73
C ASP A 85 0.64 -10.28 32.14
N GLU A 86 1.93 -10.07 32.39
CA GLU A 86 2.50 -8.75 32.74
C GLU A 86 2.34 -7.71 31.61
N TYR A 87 2.41 -8.13 30.35
CA TYR A 87 2.22 -7.25 29.20
C TYR A 87 0.73 -7.03 28.87
N ILE A 88 -0.13 -7.99 29.27
CA ILE A 88 -1.60 -7.88 29.18
C ILE A 88 -2.12 -6.84 30.17
N TYR A 89 -1.45 -6.64 31.30
CA TYR A 89 -1.86 -5.67 32.32
C TYR A 89 -1.84 -4.23 31.79
N LYS A 90 -0.91 -3.89 30.89
CA LYS A 90 -0.88 -2.58 30.19
C LYS A 90 -2.11 -2.42 29.29
N LEU A 91 -2.39 -3.41 28.43
CA LEU A 91 -3.60 -3.45 27.57
C LEU A 91 -4.92 -3.34 28.34
N LYS A 92 -5.07 -4.08 29.45
CA LYS A 92 -6.36 -4.20 30.15
C LYS A 92 -6.73 -2.99 31.01
N LYS A 93 -5.74 -2.25 31.52
CA LYS A 93 -5.98 -1.00 32.24
C LYS A 93 -6.46 0.12 31.31
N GLU A 94 -6.13 0.01 30.02
CA GLU A 94 -6.30 1.07 29.04
C GLU A 94 -7.48 0.85 28.07
N THR A 95 -7.84 -0.42 27.77
CA THR A 95 -8.93 -0.75 26.81
C THR A 95 -10.34 -0.93 27.41
N TYR A 96 -10.56 -0.74 28.72
CA TYR A 96 -11.87 -0.97 29.39
C TYR A 96 -12.54 -2.33 29.10
N ILE A 97 -11.77 -3.38 28.81
CA ILE A 97 -12.31 -4.73 28.52
C ILE A 97 -12.75 -5.47 29.81
N SER A 98 -12.57 -4.88 30.99
CA SER A 98 -12.99 -5.49 32.27
C SER A 98 -13.21 -4.43 33.35
N SER A 99 -14.30 -4.56 34.12
CA SER A 99 -14.51 -3.76 35.33
C SER A 99 -13.44 -4.12 36.39
N ASN A 100 -13.19 -3.25 37.37
CA ASN A 100 -12.26 -3.53 38.45
C ASN A 100 -12.58 -4.82 39.24
N GLU A 101 -13.82 -5.33 39.14
CA GLU A 101 -14.24 -6.59 39.74
C GLU A 101 -13.79 -7.83 38.95
N ASP A 102 -13.76 -7.76 37.62
CA ASP A 102 -13.25 -8.84 36.75
C ASP A 102 -11.74 -9.07 36.93
N ILE A 103 -11.01 -8.03 37.34
CA ILE A 103 -9.56 -8.05 37.61
C ILE A 103 -9.22 -8.96 38.81
N LYS A 104 -10.14 -9.11 39.77
CA LYS A 104 -9.94 -9.95 40.97
C LYS A 104 -10.19 -11.44 40.73
N LYS A 105 -10.91 -11.82 39.68
CA LYS A 105 -11.12 -13.25 39.30
C LYS A 105 -9.98 -13.76 38.41
N LYS A 106 -8.80 -14.01 39.00
CA LYS A 106 -7.63 -14.59 38.33
C LYS A 106 -7.91 -16.03 37.85
N LYS A 107 -8.33 -16.18 36.59
CA LYS A 107 -7.87 -17.30 35.74
C LYS A 107 -6.71 -16.77 34.89
N LYS A 108 -5.56 -17.45 34.91
CA LYS A 108 -4.39 -17.23 34.03
C LYS A 108 -4.80 -17.38 32.55
N LYS A 109 -5.48 -16.39 31.98
CA LYS A 109 -5.92 -16.39 30.58
C LYS A 109 -4.72 -16.02 29.72
N LYS A 110 -4.04 -17.04 29.18
CA LYS A 110 -2.98 -16.88 28.16
C LYS A 110 -3.58 -16.12 26.96
N PHE A 111 -3.06 -14.92 26.67
CA PHE A 111 -3.49 -14.15 25.50
C PHE A 111 -2.64 -14.56 24.30
N ILE A 112 -3.32 -14.92 23.22
CA ILE A 112 -2.69 -15.33 21.98
C ILE A 112 -2.88 -14.19 20.99
N VAL A 113 -1.78 -13.71 20.43
CA VAL A 113 -1.79 -12.79 19.30
C VAL A 113 -1.24 -13.52 18.08
N THR A 114 -1.79 -13.17 16.92
CA THR A 114 -1.43 -13.82 15.66
C THR A 114 -1.17 -12.75 14.62
N GLY A 115 -0.03 -12.80 13.94
CA GLY A 115 0.24 -11.91 12.80
C GLY A 115 0.96 -12.67 11.70
N PHE A 116 1.16 -12.05 10.55
CA PHE A 116 1.93 -12.67 9.46
C PHE A 116 3.35 -12.14 9.43
N SER A 117 4.30 -13.04 9.25
CA SER A 117 5.68 -12.75 8.86
C SER A 117 5.79 -12.63 7.34
N PRO A 118 6.87 -12.09 6.78
CA PRO A 118 7.00 -11.95 5.34
C PRO A 118 7.18 -13.30 4.62
N CYS A 119 7.68 -14.33 5.30
CA CYS A 119 7.85 -15.68 4.75
C CYS A 119 7.84 -16.76 5.87
N ASN A 120 7.74 -18.04 5.49
CA ASN A 120 7.70 -19.17 6.43
C ASN A 120 9.08 -19.53 7.07
N LYS A 121 9.88 -18.53 7.43
CA LYS A 121 11.15 -18.70 8.18
C LYS A 121 11.01 -18.11 9.58
N LYS A 122 10.25 -18.79 10.42
CA LYS A 122 9.84 -18.37 11.79
C LYS A 122 10.97 -17.95 12.73
N ASN A 123 12.16 -18.53 12.55
CA ASN A 123 13.32 -18.23 13.39
C ASN A 123 14.08 -16.97 12.93
N VAL A 124 13.89 -16.57 11.67
CA VAL A 124 14.57 -15.42 11.06
C VAL A 124 13.66 -14.20 11.08
N TYR A 125 12.42 -14.37 10.61
CA TYR A 125 11.46 -13.28 10.49
C TYR A 125 10.31 -13.44 11.48
N GLU A 126 9.96 -12.35 12.13
CA GLU A 126 8.78 -12.30 12.98
C GLU A 126 7.57 -11.71 12.26
N ALA A 127 6.40 -11.93 12.86
CA ALA A 127 5.18 -11.26 12.42
C ALA A 127 5.31 -9.74 12.59
N ASN A 128 4.89 -9.01 11.56
CA ASN A 128 4.93 -7.55 11.53
C ASN A 128 3.71 -7.00 10.79
N ILE A 129 3.46 -5.70 10.96
CA ILE A 129 2.23 -5.10 10.43
C ILE A 129 2.18 -5.01 8.90
N ILE A 130 3.32 -4.80 8.23
CA ILE A 130 3.38 -4.69 6.76
C ILE A 130 3.02 -6.03 6.10
N SER A 131 3.61 -7.11 6.62
CA SER A 131 3.34 -8.48 6.16
C SER A 131 1.92 -8.91 6.50
N THR A 132 1.41 -8.49 7.66
CA THR A 132 0.02 -8.75 8.08
C THR A 132 -0.99 -8.07 7.15
N LEU A 133 -0.79 -6.80 6.82
CA LEU A 133 -1.64 -6.12 5.83
C LEU A 133 -1.60 -6.84 4.47
N SER A 134 -0.39 -7.14 3.98
CA SER A 134 -0.21 -7.82 2.68
C SER A 134 -0.93 -9.17 2.65
N ALA A 135 -0.84 -9.97 3.73
CA ALA A 135 -1.52 -11.26 3.85
C ALA A 135 -3.05 -11.11 3.75
N ILE A 136 -3.62 -10.18 4.52
CA ILE A 136 -5.08 -9.94 4.50
C ILE A 136 -5.50 -9.48 3.10
N GLN A 137 -4.77 -8.57 2.46
CA GLN A 137 -5.05 -8.13 1.09
C GLN A 137 -5.00 -9.30 0.09
N ILE A 138 -4.04 -10.22 0.23
CA ILE A 138 -3.98 -11.43 -0.60
C ILE A 138 -5.22 -12.30 -0.39
N LEU A 139 -5.68 -12.50 0.85
CA LEU A 139 -6.90 -13.28 1.12
C LEU A 139 -8.12 -12.67 0.44
N PHE A 140 -8.26 -11.34 0.42
CA PHE A 140 -9.30 -10.64 -0.35
C PHE A 140 -9.17 -10.89 -1.87
N LEU A 141 -7.95 -10.80 -2.43
CA LEU A 141 -7.70 -11.03 -3.85
C LEU A 141 -7.93 -12.48 -4.29
N LEU A 142 -7.71 -13.45 -3.39
CA LEU A 142 -7.95 -14.87 -3.63
C LEU A 142 -9.40 -15.31 -3.34
N ASN A 143 -10.25 -14.41 -2.83
CA ASN A 143 -11.58 -14.74 -2.32
C ASN A 143 -11.55 -15.86 -1.23
N LYS A 144 -10.56 -15.79 -0.33
CA LYS A 144 -10.32 -16.74 0.77
C LYS A 144 -10.57 -16.07 2.13
N THR A 145 -11.69 -15.37 2.25
CA THR A 145 -12.08 -14.60 3.44
C THR A 145 -13.25 -15.20 4.22
N ASP A 146 -13.73 -16.38 3.84
CA ASP A 146 -14.80 -17.10 4.53
C ASP A 146 -14.32 -17.77 5.84
N GLU A 147 -15.23 -18.33 6.63
CA GLU A 147 -14.93 -18.96 7.93
C GLU A 147 -14.01 -20.19 7.81
N ASN A 148 -14.10 -20.95 6.71
CA ASN A 148 -13.26 -22.13 6.49
C ASN A 148 -11.84 -21.72 6.08
N SER A 149 -11.71 -20.67 5.25
CA SER A 149 -10.41 -20.17 4.81
C SER A 149 -9.66 -19.40 5.91
N ILE A 150 -10.36 -18.57 6.69
CA ILE A 150 -9.80 -17.88 7.85
C ILE A 150 -10.84 -17.73 8.96
N SER A 151 -10.75 -18.60 9.96
CA SER A 151 -11.68 -18.61 11.09
C SER A 151 -11.79 -17.26 11.81
N THR A 152 -12.97 -16.98 12.34
CA THR A 152 -13.28 -15.80 13.16
C THR A 152 -12.29 -15.66 14.32
N LYS A 153 -11.96 -16.79 14.94
CA LYS A 153 -10.95 -16.86 16.01
C LYS A 153 -9.61 -16.29 15.55
N THR A 154 -9.15 -16.68 14.37
CA THR A 154 -7.87 -16.20 13.83
C THR A 154 -7.93 -14.71 13.50
N LEU A 155 -9.05 -14.22 12.94
CA LEU A 155 -9.25 -12.79 12.71
C LEU A 155 -9.20 -11.97 14.02
N LEU A 156 -9.81 -12.46 15.10
CA LEU A 156 -9.74 -11.82 16.42
C LEU A 156 -8.32 -11.84 17.00
N GLU A 157 -7.57 -12.93 16.82
CA GLU A 157 -6.15 -13.00 17.22
C GLU A 157 -5.28 -12.01 16.41
N ILE A 158 -5.60 -11.77 15.13
CA ILE A 158 -4.94 -10.76 14.28
C ILE A 158 -5.33 -9.35 14.69
N TYR A 159 -6.61 -9.10 14.94
CA TYR A 159 -7.07 -7.84 15.50
C TYR A 159 -6.31 -7.51 16.79
N ASN A 160 -6.24 -8.46 17.72
CA ASN A 160 -5.49 -8.31 18.97
C ASN A 160 -4.00 -8.07 18.77
N PHE A 161 -3.39 -8.70 17.75
CA PHE A 161 -2.01 -8.40 17.37
C PHE A 161 -1.85 -6.93 16.98
N VAL A 162 -2.71 -6.40 16.10
CA VAL A 162 -2.62 -4.99 15.68
C VAL A 162 -2.86 -4.03 16.84
N ILE A 163 -3.84 -4.31 17.70
CA ILE A 163 -4.09 -3.50 18.91
C ILE A 163 -2.88 -3.53 19.85
N PHE A 164 -2.21 -4.67 20.00
CA PHE A 164 -1.00 -4.77 20.82
C PHE A 164 0.18 -3.94 20.28
N LEU A 165 0.20 -3.66 18.98
CA LEU A 165 1.21 -2.78 18.38
C LEU A 165 0.91 -1.30 18.65
N PHE A 166 -0.26 -0.93 19.13
CA PHE A 166 -0.60 0.46 19.42
C PHE A 166 0.06 0.93 20.71
N ASP A 167 0.79 2.04 20.64
CA ASP A 167 1.32 2.75 21.79
C ASP A 167 0.33 3.85 22.19
N GLU A 168 -0.45 3.64 23.25
CA GLU A 168 -1.50 4.59 23.68
C GLU A 168 -0.94 5.90 24.23
N GLU A 169 0.24 5.85 24.86
CA GLU A 169 0.90 7.03 25.41
C GLU A 169 1.31 7.97 24.28
N LYS A 170 1.99 7.41 23.26
CA LYS A 170 2.58 8.15 22.14
C LYS A 170 1.62 8.36 20.96
N GLY A 171 0.63 7.49 20.80
CA GLY A 171 -0.37 7.55 19.73
C GLY A 171 0.10 7.01 18.38
N TYR A 172 1.06 6.08 18.33
CA TYR A 172 1.52 5.45 17.09
C TYR A 172 1.51 3.93 17.15
N PHE A 173 1.71 3.28 16.00
CA PHE A 173 1.87 1.83 15.93
C PHE A 173 3.32 1.41 15.75
N HIS A 174 3.69 0.38 16.49
CA HIS A 174 4.95 -0.35 16.39
C HIS A 174 4.95 -1.27 15.16
N PHE A 175 6.14 -1.63 14.67
CA PHE A 175 6.31 -2.55 13.54
C PHE A 175 5.92 -4.00 13.87
N SER A 176 6.36 -4.47 15.04
CA SER A 176 6.29 -5.86 15.49
C SER A 176 6.26 -5.96 17.02
N LEU A 177 6.09 -7.16 17.56
CA LEU A 177 6.11 -7.36 19.02
C LEU A 177 7.48 -7.07 19.64
N LYS A 178 8.58 -7.32 18.93
CA LYS A 178 9.91 -6.93 19.42
C LYS A 178 10.07 -5.41 19.46
N SER A 179 9.56 -4.68 18.46
CA SER A 179 9.66 -3.21 18.49
C SER A 179 8.85 -2.63 19.65
N VAL A 180 7.71 -3.23 20.01
CA VAL A 180 6.98 -2.91 21.27
C VAL A 180 7.86 -3.17 22.49
N GLN A 181 8.48 -4.36 22.57
CA GLN A 181 9.31 -4.76 23.71
C GLN A 181 10.50 -3.82 23.94
N TYR A 182 11.17 -3.41 22.85
CA TYR A 182 12.33 -2.51 22.91
C TYR A 182 11.97 -1.03 22.85
N LYS A 183 10.67 -0.69 22.76
CA LYS A 183 10.16 0.69 22.70
C LYS A 183 10.79 1.51 21.57
N PHE A 184 10.93 0.92 20.38
CA PHE A 184 11.37 1.67 19.21
C PHE A 184 10.30 2.67 18.76
N ASP A 185 10.72 3.77 18.15
CA ASP A 185 9.78 4.80 17.70
C ASP A 185 8.85 4.31 16.58
N GLY A 186 7.73 5.02 16.43
CA GLY A 186 6.75 4.75 15.38
C GLY A 186 7.26 5.10 13.99
N ASP A 187 6.56 4.63 12.97
CA ASP A 187 6.80 5.07 11.60
C ASP A 187 5.44 5.29 10.92
N MET A 188 5.33 6.34 10.12
CA MET A 188 4.09 6.66 9.41
C MET A 188 3.57 5.50 8.55
N ARG A 189 4.46 4.65 8.04
CA ARG A 189 4.11 3.43 7.29
C ARG A 189 3.42 2.40 8.19
N PHE A 190 3.88 2.24 9.43
CA PHE A 190 3.27 1.30 10.38
C PHE A 190 1.90 1.80 10.83
N MET A 191 1.77 3.11 11.08
CA MET A 191 0.48 3.77 11.31
C MET A 191 -0.51 3.45 10.17
N PHE A 192 -0.12 3.72 8.94
CA PHE A 192 -0.96 3.47 7.77
C PHE A 192 -1.31 1.98 7.61
N CYS A 193 -0.34 1.08 7.76
CA CYS A 193 -0.57 -0.35 7.62
C CYS A 193 -1.51 -0.90 8.70
N SER A 194 -1.36 -0.43 9.95
CA SER A 194 -2.25 -0.79 11.06
C SER A 194 -3.69 -0.36 10.79
N LEU A 195 -3.90 0.89 10.40
CA LEU A 195 -5.25 1.41 10.13
C LEU A 195 -5.91 0.72 8.94
N CYS A 196 -5.16 0.42 7.88
CA CYS A 196 -5.65 -0.36 6.75
C CYS A 196 -6.01 -1.80 7.17
N THR A 197 -5.19 -2.44 7.99
CA THR A 197 -5.47 -3.78 8.50
C THR A 197 -6.74 -3.78 9.35
N LEU A 198 -6.87 -2.85 10.29
CA LEU A 198 -8.07 -2.71 11.13
C LEU A 198 -9.32 -2.45 10.28
N TYR A 199 -9.23 -1.63 9.23
CA TYR A 199 -10.34 -1.38 8.31
C TYR A 199 -10.81 -2.68 7.63
N LEU A 200 -9.88 -3.45 7.06
CA LEU A 200 -10.20 -4.71 6.39
C LEU A 200 -10.76 -5.76 7.37
N LEU A 201 -10.19 -5.87 8.57
CA LEU A 201 -10.72 -6.76 9.62
C LEU A 201 -12.13 -6.35 10.04
N ASN A 202 -12.39 -5.06 10.22
CA ASN A 202 -13.73 -4.56 10.58
C ASN A 202 -14.76 -4.85 9.49
N LYS A 203 -14.37 -4.84 8.20
CA LYS A 203 -15.25 -5.28 7.10
C LYS A 203 -15.62 -6.75 7.27
N LEU A 204 -14.64 -7.63 7.50
CA LEU A 204 -14.89 -9.06 7.72
C LEU A 204 -15.71 -9.33 8.99
N PHE A 205 -15.43 -8.61 10.08
CA PHE A 205 -16.23 -8.73 11.31
C PHE A 205 -17.67 -8.29 11.10
N LYS A 206 -17.91 -7.20 10.36
CA LYS A 206 -19.26 -6.76 10.00
C LYS A 206 -20.00 -7.81 9.18
N GLU A 207 -19.35 -8.42 8.19
CA GLU A 207 -19.91 -9.52 7.38
C GLU A 207 -20.26 -10.74 8.25
N ARG A 208 -19.56 -10.93 9.37
CA ARG A 208 -19.78 -12.02 10.34
C ARG A 208 -20.61 -11.62 11.56
N ASN A 209 -21.20 -10.42 11.59
CA ASN A 209 -21.97 -9.87 12.72
C ASN A 209 -21.18 -9.81 14.04
N ILE A 210 -19.90 -9.49 13.97
CA ILE A 210 -19.00 -9.33 15.11
C ILE A 210 -18.68 -7.85 15.30
N TYR A 211 -18.76 -7.39 16.54
CA TYR A 211 -18.43 -6.03 16.92
C TYR A 211 -17.17 -6.02 17.78
N VAL A 212 -16.20 -5.19 17.39
CA VAL A 212 -14.97 -4.94 18.13
C VAL A 212 -14.85 -3.45 18.43
N ASN A 213 -14.17 -3.10 19.51
CA ASN A 213 -13.95 -1.71 19.88
C ASN A 213 -13.07 -1.01 18.85
N ASN A 214 -13.18 0.31 18.70
CA ASN A 214 -12.25 1.07 17.87
C ASN A 214 -11.10 1.62 18.74
N ILE A 215 -9.95 1.85 18.12
CA ILE A 215 -8.82 2.54 18.76
C ILE A 215 -9.13 4.02 19.00
N ASN A 216 -8.34 4.65 19.88
CA ASN A 216 -8.43 6.09 20.11
C ASN A 216 -7.90 6.87 18.89
N ASN A 217 -8.82 7.37 18.07
CA ASN A 217 -8.48 8.12 16.86
C ASN A 217 -7.75 9.43 17.16
N ASN A 218 -8.04 10.10 18.28
CA ASN A 218 -7.46 11.42 18.58
C ASN A 218 -5.95 11.35 18.83
N LYS A 219 -5.48 10.29 19.50
CA LYS A 219 -4.04 10.05 19.72
C LYS A 219 -3.30 9.79 18.41
N CYS A 220 -3.87 8.96 17.54
CA CYS A 220 -3.33 8.70 16.20
C CYS A 220 -3.25 9.99 15.38
N ILE A 221 -4.34 10.76 15.35
CA ILE A 221 -4.40 12.04 14.64
C ILE A 221 -3.30 12.98 15.17
N HIS A 222 -3.19 13.14 16.49
CA HIS A 222 -2.19 14.02 17.09
C HIS A 222 -0.76 13.63 16.68
N TRP A 223 -0.41 12.34 16.74
CA TRP A 223 0.92 11.89 16.32
C TRP A 223 1.18 12.11 14.83
N ILE A 224 0.19 11.85 13.97
CA ILE A 224 0.31 12.08 12.52
C ILE A 224 0.56 13.57 12.24
N ILE A 225 -0.17 14.47 12.90
CA ILE A 225 -0.02 15.92 12.72
C ILE A 225 1.34 16.42 13.19
N ASN A 226 1.95 15.82 14.22
CA ASN A 226 3.32 16.14 14.62
C ASN A 226 4.38 15.78 13.57
N CYS A 227 4.04 14.96 12.58
CA CYS A 227 4.91 14.67 11.43
C CYS A 227 4.69 15.64 10.26
N PHE A 228 3.77 16.60 10.36
CA PHE A 228 3.52 17.60 9.32
C PHE A 228 4.57 18.71 9.39
N ASN A 229 5.28 18.93 8.28
CA ASN A 229 6.35 19.91 8.21
C ASN A 229 5.89 21.23 7.61
N ILE A 230 6.70 22.28 7.85
CA ILE A 230 6.41 23.64 7.38
C ILE A 230 6.33 23.74 5.84
N ASP A 231 7.06 22.89 5.13
CA ASP A 231 7.06 22.81 3.67
C ASP A 231 5.71 22.29 3.11
N GLY A 232 4.93 21.59 3.92
CA GLY A 232 3.61 21.07 3.60
C GLY A 232 3.55 19.54 3.41
N GLY A 233 4.67 18.83 3.52
CA GLY A 233 4.69 17.37 3.49
C GLY A 233 4.63 16.73 4.88
N PHE A 234 4.52 15.39 4.92
CA PHE A 234 4.71 14.61 6.14
C PHE A 234 5.99 13.79 6.06
N SER A 235 6.63 13.63 7.20
CA SER A 235 7.79 12.77 7.40
C SER A 235 7.42 11.41 8.02
N ASN A 236 8.39 10.50 8.14
CA ASN A 236 8.21 9.20 8.79
C ASN A 236 8.06 9.32 10.31
N LEU A 237 8.69 10.33 10.91
CA LEU A 237 8.80 10.62 12.33
C LEU A 237 8.78 12.14 12.55
N PRO A 238 8.25 12.65 13.67
CA PRO A 238 8.27 14.09 13.98
C PRO A 238 9.66 14.70 13.82
N GLY A 239 9.75 15.84 13.13
CA GLY A 239 11.02 16.56 12.89
C GLY A 239 11.91 16.00 11.78
N SER A 240 11.56 14.86 11.15
CA SER A 240 12.29 14.33 9.98
C SER A 240 11.87 15.01 8.67
N GLU A 241 12.60 14.75 7.58
CA GLU A 241 12.31 15.32 6.25
C GLU A 241 10.98 14.82 5.65
N SER A 242 10.25 15.71 4.98
CA SER A 242 9.04 15.37 4.23
C SER A 242 9.34 14.43 3.06
N HIS A 243 8.52 13.39 2.89
CA HIS A 243 8.70 12.40 1.83
C HIS A 243 7.35 11.93 1.25
N ALA A 244 7.26 11.74 -0.07
CA ALA A 244 5.98 11.49 -0.74
C ALA A 244 5.31 10.18 -0.27
N GLY A 245 6.10 9.15 0.00
CA GLY A 245 5.59 7.89 0.55
C GLY A 245 5.01 8.02 1.97
N THR A 246 5.62 8.84 2.83
CA THR A 246 5.12 9.08 4.20
C THR A 246 3.94 10.05 4.19
N THR A 247 3.97 11.05 3.31
CA THR A 247 2.84 11.92 2.99
C THR A 247 1.62 11.12 2.54
N PHE A 248 1.79 10.16 1.63
CA PHE A 248 0.74 9.22 1.24
C PHE A 248 0.18 8.49 2.47
N CYS A 249 1.05 7.86 3.26
CA CYS A 249 0.65 7.12 4.47
C CYS A 249 -0.15 8.00 5.45
N ALA A 250 0.30 9.24 5.71
CA ALA A 250 -0.36 10.19 6.59
C ALA A 250 -1.75 10.58 6.09
N ILE A 251 -1.87 10.91 4.80
CA ILE A 251 -3.14 11.32 4.19
C ILE A 251 -4.19 10.23 4.30
N HIS A 252 -3.83 9.02 3.89
CA HIS A 252 -4.78 7.92 3.92
C HIS A 252 -5.11 7.49 5.34
N SER A 253 -4.16 7.58 6.28
CA SER A 253 -4.42 7.40 7.72
C SER A 253 -5.45 8.41 8.23
N LEU A 254 -5.27 9.70 7.94
CA LEU A 254 -6.23 10.76 8.34
C LEU A 254 -7.60 10.65 7.65
N LYS A 255 -7.70 9.96 6.51
CA LYS A 255 -8.98 9.64 5.86
C LYS A 255 -9.70 8.46 6.54
N LEU A 256 -8.96 7.50 7.09
CA LEU A 256 -9.50 6.37 7.86
C LEU A 256 -9.91 6.81 9.26
N LEU A 257 -9.18 7.74 9.86
CA LEU A 257 -9.46 8.30 11.19
C LEU A 257 -10.56 9.36 11.13
N LYS A 258 -11.76 9.00 11.56
CA LYS A 258 -12.89 9.93 11.73
C LYS A 258 -12.98 10.36 13.20
N ASN A 259 -13.29 11.64 13.42
CA ASN A 259 -13.64 12.10 14.77
C ASN A 259 -15.04 11.59 15.18
N GLU A 260 -15.46 11.90 16.40
CA GLU A 260 -16.78 11.52 16.96
C GLU A 260 -17.96 11.98 16.10
N LYS A 261 -17.78 13.06 15.32
CA LYS A 261 -18.78 13.60 14.39
C LYS A 261 -18.69 12.97 12.99
N GLY A 262 -17.91 11.91 12.82
CA GLY A 262 -17.70 11.22 11.54
C GLY A 262 -16.88 12.01 10.51
N LYS A 263 -16.26 13.13 10.90
CA LYS A 263 -15.51 14.02 9.99
C LYS A 263 -14.02 13.66 9.99
N THR A 264 -13.39 13.78 8.82
CA THR A 264 -11.93 13.62 8.66
C THR A 264 -11.19 14.91 9.06
N TYR A 265 -9.90 14.80 9.36
CA TYR A 265 -9.06 15.96 9.72
C TYR A 265 -9.10 17.08 8.67
N PHE A 266 -9.09 16.71 7.39
CA PHE A 266 -9.11 17.66 6.27
C PHE A 266 -10.41 18.47 6.15
N SER A 267 -11.50 18.01 6.76
CA SER A 267 -12.80 18.70 6.71
C SER A 267 -12.84 19.96 7.58
N TYR A 268 -12.03 20.01 8.64
CA TYR A 268 -11.98 21.15 9.57
C TYR A 268 -10.63 21.86 9.59
N ASN A 269 -9.63 21.37 8.83
CA ASN A 269 -8.35 22.06 8.64
C ASN A 269 -8.03 22.32 7.15
N PRO A 270 -8.77 23.23 6.49
CA PRO A 270 -8.61 23.50 5.06
C PRO A 270 -7.26 24.14 4.71
N ILE A 271 -6.63 24.86 5.65
CA ILE A 271 -5.32 25.49 5.44
C ILE A 271 -4.23 24.43 5.29
N MET A 272 -4.20 23.43 6.19
CA MET A 272 -3.27 22.31 6.07
C MET A 272 -3.48 21.56 4.76
N LYS A 273 -4.75 21.31 4.39
CA LYS A 273 -5.08 20.66 3.12
C LYS A 273 -4.51 21.43 1.91
N LYS A 274 -4.60 22.76 1.88
CA LYS A 274 -4.04 23.57 0.79
C LYS A 274 -2.50 23.49 0.72
N LYS A 275 -1.81 23.62 1.86
CA LYS A 275 -0.34 23.48 1.93
C LYS A 275 0.12 22.13 1.40
N LEU A 276 -0.59 21.08 1.80
CA LEU A 276 -0.33 19.70 1.40
C LEU A 276 -0.55 19.48 -0.10
N ILE A 277 -1.64 20.01 -0.67
CA ILE A 277 -1.89 19.96 -2.12
C ILE A 277 -0.76 20.68 -2.86
N ARG A 278 -0.34 21.86 -2.41
CA ARG A 278 0.78 22.59 -3.01
C ARG A 278 2.05 21.76 -3.00
N TRP A 279 2.46 21.23 -1.85
CA TRP A 279 3.67 20.42 -1.70
C TRP A 279 3.66 19.18 -2.61
N LEU A 280 2.50 18.52 -2.74
CA LEU A 280 2.31 17.39 -3.65
C LEU A 280 2.44 17.80 -5.12
N CYS A 281 1.86 18.94 -5.53
CA CYS A 281 2.00 19.45 -6.89
C CYS A 281 3.47 19.82 -7.21
N GLU A 282 4.21 20.37 -6.25
CA GLU A 282 5.64 20.70 -6.36
C GLU A 282 6.56 19.46 -6.42
N ARG A 283 6.03 18.23 -6.42
CA ARG A 283 6.81 17.00 -6.73
C ARG A 283 6.93 16.73 -8.21
N TYR A 284 6.03 17.30 -9.00
CA TYR A 284 6.04 17.18 -10.45
C TYR A 284 6.84 18.34 -11.05
N ASP A 285 7.78 18.02 -11.93
CA ASP A 285 8.71 18.99 -12.52
C ASP A 285 8.74 18.94 -14.06
N ASN A 286 7.68 18.41 -14.68
CA ASN A 286 7.54 18.17 -16.11
C ASN A 286 8.41 17.07 -16.72
N PHE A 287 9.34 16.46 -15.98
CA PHE A 287 10.14 15.33 -16.48
C PHE A 287 9.87 14.05 -15.72
N GLY A 288 9.40 14.16 -14.48
CA GLY A 288 8.87 13.06 -13.70
C GLY A 288 8.24 13.54 -12.41
N ILE A 289 8.21 12.64 -11.42
CA ILE A 289 7.73 12.95 -10.08
C ILE A 289 8.78 12.47 -9.09
N ASN A 290 9.21 13.34 -8.18
CA ASN A 290 10.16 13.00 -7.13
C ASN A 290 9.48 12.75 -5.78
N GLY A 291 10.23 12.14 -4.85
CA GLY A 291 9.75 11.86 -3.50
C GLY A 291 9.92 13.00 -2.52
N ARG A 292 10.88 13.90 -2.79
CA ARG A 292 11.29 15.00 -1.92
C ARG A 292 12.06 16.04 -2.73
N VAL A 293 12.15 17.25 -2.18
CA VAL A 293 12.78 18.41 -2.83
C VAL A 293 14.22 18.09 -3.23
N GLY A 294 14.61 18.44 -4.45
CA GLY A 294 16.00 18.32 -4.94
C GLY A 294 16.48 16.88 -5.15
N LYS A 295 15.58 15.91 -5.31
CA LYS A 295 15.92 14.52 -5.66
C LYS A 295 15.37 14.10 -7.01
N ASP A 296 16.02 13.09 -7.57
CA ASP A 296 15.67 12.50 -8.86
C ASP A 296 14.26 11.89 -8.87
N HIS A 297 13.71 11.79 -10.08
CA HIS A 297 12.40 11.18 -10.30
C HIS A 297 12.46 9.67 -10.14
N ASP A 298 11.31 9.12 -9.76
CA ASP A 298 11.10 7.69 -9.64
C ASP A 298 9.63 7.43 -9.93
N VAL A 299 9.36 6.48 -10.83
CA VAL A 299 8.01 6.19 -11.31
C VAL A 299 7.04 5.80 -10.19
N CYS A 300 7.52 5.25 -9.07
CA CYS A 300 6.63 4.89 -7.96
C CYS A 300 5.97 6.12 -7.32
N TYR A 301 6.62 7.30 -7.38
CA TYR A 301 6.01 8.54 -6.90
C TYR A 301 4.83 9.01 -7.74
N SER A 302 4.68 8.54 -8.99
CA SER A 302 3.44 8.73 -9.73
C SER A 302 2.26 8.11 -9.00
N TRP A 303 2.42 6.99 -8.30
CA TRP A 303 1.37 6.50 -7.42
C TRP A 303 1.27 7.34 -6.14
N TRP A 304 2.36 7.47 -5.37
CA TRP A 304 2.33 8.08 -4.05
C TRP A 304 1.78 9.51 -4.05
N VAL A 305 2.13 10.31 -5.07
CA VAL A 305 1.69 11.71 -5.19
C VAL A 305 0.28 11.81 -5.76
N LEU A 306 -0.02 11.12 -6.87
CA LEU A 306 -1.32 11.28 -7.54
C LEU A 306 -2.47 10.66 -6.75
N SER A 307 -2.24 9.53 -6.07
CA SER A 307 -3.23 8.92 -5.17
C SER A 307 -3.55 9.83 -3.99
N SER A 308 -2.52 10.45 -3.40
CA SER A 308 -2.66 11.47 -2.36
C SER A 308 -3.54 12.63 -2.84
N LEU A 309 -3.24 13.22 -4.01
CA LEU A 309 -4.01 14.32 -4.60
C LEU A 309 -5.45 13.91 -4.92
N SER A 310 -5.65 12.76 -5.56
CA SER A 310 -6.99 12.23 -5.85
C SER A 310 -7.80 12.01 -4.58
N SER A 311 -7.16 11.51 -3.51
CA SER A 311 -7.81 11.28 -2.22
C SER A 311 -8.25 12.57 -1.53
N LEU A 312 -7.57 13.69 -1.82
CA LEU A 312 -7.89 15.03 -1.35
C LEU A 312 -8.92 15.74 -2.26
N ASN A 313 -9.52 15.03 -3.21
CA ASN A 313 -10.48 15.54 -4.19
C ASN A 313 -9.88 16.61 -5.12
N VAL A 314 -8.63 16.41 -5.57
CA VAL A 314 -8.01 17.22 -6.62
C VAL A 314 -8.35 16.64 -8.00
N ASN A 315 -8.77 17.52 -8.92
CA ASN A 315 -8.90 17.21 -10.35
C ASN A 315 -7.50 17.23 -10.98
N LEU A 316 -6.95 16.05 -11.28
CA LEU A 316 -5.58 15.92 -11.80
C LEU A 316 -5.42 16.61 -13.16
N GLY A 317 -6.47 16.65 -13.99
CA GLY A 317 -6.44 17.31 -15.30
C GLY A 317 -6.35 18.83 -15.24
N LYS A 318 -6.77 19.44 -14.12
CA LYS A 318 -6.57 20.86 -13.84
C LYS A 318 -5.24 21.15 -13.14
N ALA A 319 -4.73 20.19 -12.37
CA ALA A 319 -3.49 20.35 -11.63
C ALA A 319 -2.24 20.13 -12.52
N PHE A 320 -2.32 19.27 -13.52
CA PHE A 320 -1.18 18.86 -14.33
C PHE A 320 -1.53 18.69 -15.80
N ASN A 321 -0.51 18.80 -16.66
CA ASN A 321 -0.54 18.15 -17.96
C ASN A 321 -0.32 16.64 -17.78
N VAL A 322 -1.42 15.91 -17.57
CA VAL A 322 -1.40 14.46 -17.31
C VAL A 322 -0.80 13.63 -18.44
N ASN A 323 -0.75 14.14 -19.67
CA ASN A 323 -0.09 13.43 -20.77
C ASN A 323 1.42 13.35 -20.58
N ILE A 324 2.04 14.37 -19.99
CA ILE A 324 3.47 14.33 -19.65
C ILE A 324 3.73 13.26 -18.60
N ILE A 325 2.87 13.17 -17.58
CA ILE A 325 2.95 12.15 -16.53
C ILE A 325 2.75 10.75 -17.10
N ILE A 326 1.74 10.54 -17.94
CA ILE A 326 1.52 9.26 -18.63
C ILE A 326 2.76 8.90 -19.45
N ASN A 327 3.31 9.83 -20.22
CA ASN A 327 4.51 9.59 -21.02
C ASN A 327 5.72 9.25 -20.14
N PHE A 328 5.91 9.92 -19.00
CA PHE A 328 6.95 9.57 -18.03
C PHE A 328 6.82 8.12 -17.53
N ILE A 329 5.61 7.71 -17.14
CA ILE A 329 5.35 6.32 -16.71
C ILE A 329 5.64 5.34 -17.86
N LEU A 330 5.17 5.63 -19.07
CA LEU A 330 5.36 4.76 -20.24
C LEU A 330 6.82 4.69 -20.71
N LYS A 331 7.66 5.70 -20.43
CA LYS A 331 9.12 5.61 -20.66
C LYS A 331 9.79 4.57 -19.77
N CYS A 332 9.22 4.28 -18.60
CA CYS A 332 9.73 3.28 -17.66
C CYS A 332 9.29 1.86 -18.01
N GLN A 333 8.43 1.69 -19.02
CA GLN A 333 7.90 0.40 -19.47
C GLN A 333 8.95 -0.41 -20.23
N ASP A 334 9.16 -1.67 -19.87
CA ASP A 334 9.86 -2.63 -20.74
C ASP A 334 8.89 -3.11 -21.83
N LYS A 335 9.23 -2.76 -23.08
CA LYS A 335 8.42 -3.00 -24.27
C LYS A 335 8.56 -4.43 -24.83
N VAL A 336 9.48 -5.23 -24.27
CA VAL A 336 9.83 -6.59 -24.71
C VAL A 336 9.39 -7.64 -23.71
N ASN A 337 9.73 -7.48 -22.42
CA ASN A 337 9.43 -8.48 -21.39
C ASN A 337 8.28 -8.09 -20.46
N GLY A 338 7.82 -6.84 -20.55
CA GLY A 338 6.86 -6.28 -19.62
C GLY A 338 7.49 -5.89 -18.28
N GLY A 339 6.64 -5.30 -17.45
CA GLY A 339 7.02 -4.60 -16.23
C GLY A 339 7.47 -3.15 -16.47
N PHE A 340 7.77 -2.46 -15.37
CA PHE A 340 8.28 -1.09 -15.33
C PHE A 340 9.51 -1.03 -14.42
N SER A 341 10.49 -0.23 -14.82
CA SER A 341 11.69 0.11 -14.06
C SER A 341 11.50 1.41 -13.28
N ARG A 342 12.45 1.73 -12.40
CA ARG A 342 12.44 2.95 -11.60
C ARG A 342 12.48 4.23 -12.46
N ILE A 343 13.31 4.20 -13.49
CA ILE A 343 13.54 5.31 -14.45
C ILE A 343 13.32 4.84 -15.89
N GLY A 344 13.28 5.78 -16.83
CA GLY A 344 13.06 5.50 -18.25
C GLY A 344 14.14 4.62 -18.91
N GLN A 345 13.73 3.78 -19.86
CA GLN A 345 14.61 2.86 -20.58
C GLN A 345 15.46 3.55 -21.65
N ASP A 346 15.01 4.68 -22.21
CA ASP A 346 15.56 5.29 -23.43
C ASP A 346 16.85 6.14 -23.23
N GLU A 347 17.52 6.08 -22.07
CA GLU A 347 18.83 6.74 -21.85
C GLU A 347 20.02 5.84 -22.20
N TYR A 348 20.20 5.53 -23.49
CA TYR A 348 21.43 4.93 -24.02
C TYR A 348 22.17 5.94 -24.91
N ASN A 349 22.63 7.05 -24.32
CA ASN A 349 23.67 7.86 -24.95
C ASN A 349 25.03 7.19 -24.71
N ILE A 350 25.38 6.29 -25.62
CA ILE A 350 26.72 5.75 -25.83
C ILE A 350 27.61 6.93 -26.24
N ASN A 351 28.19 7.65 -25.27
CA ASN A 351 29.47 8.37 -25.43
C ASN A 351 29.96 9.01 -24.11
N LYS A 352 30.03 8.23 -23.04
CA LYS A 352 30.96 8.52 -21.93
C LYS A 352 31.69 7.25 -21.51
N LYS A 353 32.84 7.03 -22.16
CA LYS A 353 33.95 6.18 -21.70
C LYS A 353 34.50 6.78 -20.40
N CYS A 354 33.83 6.54 -19.29
CA CYS A 354 34.46 6.42 -17.98
C CYS A 354 33.86 5.18 -17.32
N MET A 355 34.68 4.16 -17.09
CA MET A 355 34.38 3.08 -16.15
C MET A 355 34.41 3.71 -14.75
N ASN A 356 33.27 3.75 -14.06
CA ASN A 356 33.21 4.08 -12.64
C ASN A 356 32.02 3.31 -12.03
N TYR A 357 32.18 2.92 -10.76
CA TYR A 357 31.27 2.15 -9.91
C TYR A 357 29.79 2.58 -10.01
N PHE A 358 29.53 3.87 -10.26
CA PHE A 358 28.20 4.46 -10.48
C PHE A 358 27.41 3.94 -11.70
N LYS A 359 28.06 3.27 -12.67
CA LYS A 359 27.34 2.64 -13.80
C LYS A 359 26.50 1.45 -13.34
N ASN A 360 26.95 0.67 -12.36
CA ASN A 360 26.22 -0.51 -11.90
C ASN A 360 24.89 -0.12 -11.22
N GLU A 361 24.87 0.96 -10.43
CA GLU A 361 23.62 1.48 -9.83
C GLU A 361 22.61 1.94 -10.88
N ASN A 362 23.09 2.61 -11.95
CA ASN A 362 22.24 3.04 -13.07
C ASN A 362 21.65 1.86 -13.86
N PHE A 363 22.33 0.71 -13.94
CA PHE A 363 21.76 -0.50 -14.54
C PHE A 363 20.63 -1.09 -13.67
N PHE A 364 20.80 -1.13 -12.35
CA PHE A 364 19.74 -1.63 -11.45
C PHE A 364 18.47 -0.77 -11.49
N PHE A 365 18.58 0.56 -11.63
CA PHE A 365 17.40 1.43 -11.73
C PHE A 365 16.65 1.30 -13.06
N LYS A 366 17.28 0.70 -14.08
CA LYS A 366 16.66 0.39 -15.37
C LYS A 366 16.13 -1.04 -15.45
N GLN A 367 16.38 -1.88 -14.45
CA GLN A 367 15.75 -3.20 -14.40
C GLN A 367 14.28 -3.09 -13.98
N THR A 368 13.41 -3.89 -14.59
CA THR A 368 12.02 -3.97 -14.17
C THR A 368 11.89 -4.75 -12.87
N ASP A 369 11.00 -4.31 -11.99
CA ASP A 369 10.67 -5.03 -10.78
C ASP A 369 9.18 -4.96 -10.44
N GLN A 370 8.74 -5.85 -9.56
CA GLN A 370 7.34 -6.00 -9.21
C GLN A 370 6.76 -4.74 -8.55
N PHE A 371 7.58 -3.99 -7.80
CA PHE A 371 7.14 -2.81 -7.05
C PHE A 371 6.85 -1.64 -8.00
N HIS A 372 7.82 -1.27 -8.84
CA HIS A 372 7.62 -0.18 -9.81
C HIS A 372 6.59 -0.55 -10.87
N SER A 373 6.55 -1.82 -11.30
CA SER A 373 5.52 -2.33 -12.23
C SER A 373 4.12 -2.17 -11.67
N PHE A 374 3.91 -2.58 -10.43
CA PHE A 374 2.61 -2.49 -9.77
C PHE A 374 2.15 -1.04 -9.60
N PHE A 375 3.00 -0.19 -9.02
CA PHE A 375 2.63 1.21 -8.77
C PHE A 375 2.49 2.05 -10.04
N SER A 376 3.22 1.71 -11.11
CA SER A 376 3.02 2.33 -12.43
C SER A 376 1.63 2.04 -12.99
N LEU A 377 1.18 0.78 -12.94
CA LEU A 377 -0.17 0.42 -13.38
C LEU A 377 -1.25 1.05 -12.48
N CYS A 378 -1.05 1.07 -11.17
CA CYS A 378 -1.97 1.74 -10.24
C CYS A 378 -2.11 3.23 -10.56
N ALA A 379 -0.99 3.93 -10.84
CA ALA A 379 -1.00 5.34 -11.21
C ALA A 379 -1.74 5.58 -12.54
N LEU A 380 -1.50 4.76 -13.56
CA LEU A 380 -2.17 4.85 -14.86
C LEU A 380 -3.69 4.65 -14.74
N SER A 381 -4.13 3.62 -14.00
CA SER A 381 -5.55 3.41 -13.69
C SER A 381 -6.15 4.62 -12.95
N LEU A 382 -5.47 5.11 -11.92
CA LEU A 382 -5.93 6.25 -11.13
C LEU A 382 -6.10 7.52 -11.97
N ILE A 383 -5.15 7.84 -12.85
CA ILE A 383 -5.21 9.00 -13.74
C ILE A 383 -6.49 8.94 -14.58
N TYR A 384 -6.75 7.79 -15.23
CA TYR A 384 -7.95 7.58 -16.05
C TYR A 384 -9.23 7.83 -15.24
N TYR A 385 -9.39 7.13 -14.11
CA TYR A 385 -10.63 7.24 -13.33
C TYR A 385 -10.84 8.62 -12.68
N ASN A 386 -9.77 9.30 -12.26
CA ASN A 386 -9.87 10.65 -11.72
C ASN A 386 -10.40 11.63 -12.78
N ILE A 387 -9.81 11.61 -13.98
CA ILE A 387 -10.18 12.52 -15.06
C ILE A 387 -11.63 12.28 -15.50
N HIS A 388 -12.02 11.03 -15.72
CA HIS A 388 -13.38 10.66 -16.11
C HIS A 388 -14.42 11.06 -15.06
N TYR A 389 -14.09 10.89 -13.78
CA TYR A 389 -14.96 11.34 -12.69
C TYR A 389 -15.21 12.85 -12.74
N TYR A 390 -14.16 13.66 -12.90
CA TYR A 390 -14.32 15.13 -12.95
C TYR A 390 -14.96 15.62 -14.24
N MET A 391 -14.73 14.97 -15.37
CA MET A 391 -15.45 15.29 -16.61
C MET A 391 -16.96 15.10 -16.45
N LYS A 392 -17.37 13.97 -15.88
CA LYS A 392 -18.80 13.70 -15.60
C LYS A 392 -19.36 14.71 -14.61
N LYS A 393 -18.61 15.00 -13.54
CA LYS A 393 -19.02 15.92 -12.48
C LYS A 393 -19.18 17.36 -12.97
N GLU A 394 -18.28 17.81 -13.84
CA GLU A 394 -18.24 19.18 -14.36
C GLU A 394 -18.99 19.33 -15.72
N ARG A 395 -19.62 18.25 -16.22
CA ARG A 395 -20.34 18.21 -17.51
C ARG A 395 -19.48 18.63 -18.71
N LEU A 396 -18.20 18.27 -18.70
CA LEU A 396 -17.27 18.57 -19.78
C LEU A 396 -17.53 17.65 -20.98
N LYS A 397 -17.65 18.21 -22.18
CA LYS A 397 -17.89 17.45 -23.43
C LYS A 397 -16.64 16.73 -23.96
N LYS A 398 -15.45 17.22 -23.63
CA LYS A 398 -14.14 16.69 -24.06
C LYS A 398 -13.13 16.82 -22.92
N TYR A 399 -12.06 16.02 -22.98
CA TYR A 399 -10.93 16.09 -22.05
C TYR A 399 -10.17 17.41 -22.29
N GLU A 400 -10.65 18.53 -21.76
CA GLU A 400 -9.84 19.74 -21.67
C GLU A 400 -8.96 19.61 -20.44
N LEU A 401 -7.74 19.14 -20.66
CA LEU A 401 -6.65 19.24 -19.69
C LEU A 401 -5.96 20.60 -19.90
N PHE A 402 -4.96 20.89 -19.09
CA PHE A 402 -4.08 22.05 -19.26
C PHE A 402 -3.81 22.33 -20.77
N ASP A 403 -4.05 23.56 -21.24
CA ASP A 403 -3.96 23.98 -22.66
C ASP A 403 -4.86 23.22 -23.67
N GLN A 404 -6.06 22.79 -23.26
CA GLN A 404 -7.00 22.02 -24.09
C GLN A 404 -6.45 20.66 -24.59
N ILE A 405 -5.41 20.16 -23.92
CA ILE A 405 -4.79 18.87 -24.26
C ILE A 405 -5.75 17.75 -23.86
N SER A 406 -5.88 16.70 -24.69
CA SER A 406 -6.71 15.52 -24.39
C SER A 406 -5.84 14.27 -24.25
N ILE A 407 -6.28 13.27 -23.47
CA ILE A 407 -5.60 11.97 -23.46
C ILE A 407 -5.74 11.37 -24.87
N PRO A 408 -4.64 10.95 -25.52
CA PRO A 408 -4.70 10.36 -26.84
C PRO A 408 -5.67 9.16 -26.86
N LYS A 409 -6.56 9.10 -27.86
CA LYS A 409 -7.61 8.08 -27.96
C LYS A 409 -7.08 6.66 -27.75
N HIS A 410 -5.99 6.28 -28.40
CA HIS A 410 -5.38 4.95 -28.25
C HIS A 410 -4.96 4.62 -26.81
N ILE A 411 -4.43 5.59 -26.05
CA ILE A 411 -4.12 5.40 -24.63
C ILE A 411 -5.39 5.32 -23.81
N ASN A 412 -6.34 6.23 -24.04
CA ASN A 412 -7.61 6.25 -23.33
C ASN A 412 -8.36 4.92 -23.47
N ASP A 413 -8.39 4.35 -24.69
CA ASP A 413 -9.05 3.08 -24.98
C ASP A 413 -8.39 1.92 -24.20
N VAL A 414 -7.06 1.88 -24.12
CA VAL A 414 -6.33 0.88 -23.32
C VAL A 414 -6.58 1.07 -21.82
N LEU A 415 -6.47 2.29 -21.30
CA LEU A 415 -6.71 2.59 -19.88
C LEU A 415 -8.15 2.29 -19.48
N SER A 416 -9.12 2.43 -20.40
CA SER A 416 -10.51 2.10 -20.16
C SER A 416 -10.76 0.62 -19.87
N ASN A 417 -9.81 -0.26 -20.19
CA ASN A 417 -9.88 -1.69 -19.88
C ASN A 417 -9.38 -2.02 -18.48
N MET A 418 -8.66 -1.13 -17.80
CA MET A 418 -8.12 -1.37 -16.47
C MET A 418 -9.20 -1.19 -15.39
N ALA A 419 -9.10 -1.95 -14.29
CA ALA A 419 -10.01 -1.84 -13.17
C ALA A 419 -9.79 -0.53 -12.38
N ASN A 420 -10.85 0.01 -11.77
CA ASN A 420 -10.74 1.16 -10.86
C ASN A 420 -10.06 0.75 -9.57
N ILE A 421 -8.88 1.31 -9.30
CA ILE A 421 -8.09 1.02 -8.12
C ILE A 421 -8.49 1.93 -6.95
N HIS A 422 -8.54 1.37 -5.74
CA HIS A 422 -8.76 2.14 -4.52
C HIS A 422 -7.49 2.90 -4.14
N GLU A 423 -7.59 4.22 -3.91
CA GLU A 423 -6.41 5.09 -3.75
C GLU A 423 -5.56 4.76 -2.51
N ALA A 424 -6.16 4.27 -1.42
CA ALA A 424 -5.43 3.83 -0.23
C ALA A 424 -4.90 2.39 -0.35
N PHE A 425 -5.77 1.42 -0.67
CA PHE A 425 -5.44 -0.01 -0.58
C PHE A 425 -4.72 -0.57 -1.81
N ALA A 426 -4.64 0.17 -2.91
CA ALA A 426 -4.03 -0.27 -4.17
C ALA A 426 -4.57 -1.65 -4.63
N MET A 427 -5.88 -1.86 -4.48
CA MET A 427 -6.63 -3.04 -4.96
C MET A 427 -7.88 -2.57 -5.72
N PRO A 428 -8.48 -3.39 -6.59
CA PRO A 428 -9.74 -3.05 -7.25
C PRO A 428 -10.80 -2.59 -6.23
N ARG A 429 -11.44 -1.44 -6.49
CA ARG A 429 -12.41 -0.82 -5.55
C ARG A 429 -13.53 -1.75 -5.12
N ARG A 430 -13.97 -2.64 -6.01
CA ARG A 430 -15.03 -3.64 -5.76
C ARG A 430 -14.71 -4.61 -4.60
N LEU A 431 -13.43 -4.79 -4.24
CA LEU A 431 -13.03 -5.64 -3.11
C LEU A 431 -13.05 -4.88 -1.77
N ILE A 432 -13.10 -3.55 -1.82
CA ILE A 432 -13.04 -2.68 -0.63
C ILE A 432 -14.41 -2.12 -0.28
N GLN A 433 -15.13 -1.58 -1.28
CA GLN A 433 -16.36 -0.81 -1.08
C GLN A 433 -17.59 -1.69 -0.83
#